data_AF-A0A561SHR7-F1
#
_entry.id   AF-A0A561SHR7-F1
#
_cell.length_a   1.000
_cell.length_b   1.000
_cell.length_c   1.000
_cell.angle_alpha   90.00
_cell.angle_beta   90.00
_cell.angle_gamma   90.00
#
_symmetry.space_group_name_H-M   'P 1'
#
loop_
_entity.id
_entity.type
_entity.pdbx_description
1 polymer ?
#
loop_
_entity_poly.entity_id
_entity_poly.type
_entity_poly.pdbx_seq_one_letter_code
_entity_poly.pdbx_strand_id
1 'polypeptide(L)'
;MIDFGARRLPFHPVGMVLIISTVLTGVSLAVATAGPDRDARTELARWLDALGENTLPAWWSTTLLITVALVFAVTGAAARAGAVAGAGAWFTAAGIVGAFSLAELSGVHRRLGGIGRLVLGEEALTRNWFTTAAVLVPVLAGVLILLAARVGAPSGRLMVGGGVVLLVSAVAGAFLAALLGGHAEPAAVIVAHLGELGGNVGAALMAAAAGRALVLVRHRDGLAVRHRAAVPGSEAVPMRPTAVWWWLGGVSVALTLLSLGFVLADPAHPAWRALRLFVDVLVEHNLPTWWSVALLATAALAHFATFVVARNAGAPGAAYWLVTAAVLAFLSLDDQSQLHERSEELGRLVVAETGDFPFYWLIPGTLAGLGVAVAVTMLAVRVHARARALLIGGIGLMLAAGLGLEVVQGMFMAAGNEGIGFVMGYHVEELAEGVGVILLIGAAAAMTRLSRDGGLSLTYADHPERSDRRKSDAGVPGPISAGTGG
;
A
#
# COMPACT_ATOMS: atom_id res chain seq x y z
N MET A 1 -8.23 -15.91 38.81
CA MET A 1 -7.36 -15.19 37.86
C MET A 1 -7.10 -16.14 36.70
N ILE A 2 -7.96 -16.13 35.68
CA ILE A 2 -7.89 -17.07 34.56
C ILE A 2 -6.94 -16.45 33.54
N ASP A 3 -5.78 -17.07 33.38
CA ASP A 3 -4.84 -16.80 32.29
C ASP A 3 -5.56 -17.11 30.97
N PHE A 4 -6.06 -16.08 30.29
CA PHE A 4 -6.46 -16.18 28.91
C PHE A 4 -5.17 -16.33 28.10
N GLY A 5 -4.66 -17.55 28.06
CA GLY A 5 -3.46 -17.93 27.34
C GLY A 5 -3.49 -17.28 25.96
N ALA A 6 -2.41 -16.56 25.66
CA ALA A 6 -2.18 -15.93 24.37
C ALA A 6 -2.34 -17.00 23.26
N ARG A 7 -3.56 -17.14 22.73
CA ARG A 7 -3.81 -18.00 21.58
C ARG A 7 -2.99 -17.40 20.44
N ARG A 8 -1.86 -18.05 20.13
CA ARG A 8 -1.13 -17.75 18.90
C ARG A 8 -2.13 -17.85 17.77
N LEU A 9 -2.23 -16.80 16.96
CA LEU A 9 -3.05 -16.84 15.76
C LEU A 9 -2.67 -18.12 14.99
N PRO A 10 -3.64 -18.92 14.52
CA PRO A 10 -3.38 -20.21 13.89
C PRO A 10 -2.60 -20.12 12.57
N PHE A 11 -2.25 -18.90 12.12
CA PHE A 11 -1.59 -18.62 10.86
C PHE A 11 -0.24 -17.93 11.09
N HIS A 12 0.81 -18.47 10.47
CA HIS A 12 2.11 -17.81 10.39
C HIS A 12 2.11 -16.87 9.18
N PRO A 13 2.08 -15.53 9.37
CA PRO A 13 1.95 -14.58 8.26
C PRO A 13 3.06 -14.72 7.22
N VAL A 14 4.28 -15.04 7.65
CA VAL A 14 5.42 -15.34 6.77
C VAL A 14 5.13 -16.55 5.87
N GLY A 15 4.49 -17.59 6.40
CA GLY A 15 4.13 -18.78 5.63
C GLY A 15 3.11 -18.47 4.53
N MET A 16 2.10 -17.65 4.83
CA MET A 16 1.12 -17.23 3.82
C MET A 16 1.75 -16.39 2.73
N VAL A 17 2.66 -15.47 3.09
CA VAL A 17 3.41 -14.68 2.11
C VAL A 17 4.18 -15.60 1.16
N LEU A 18 4.91 -16.58 1.69
CA LEU A 18 5.67 -17.52 0.86
C LEU A 18 4.77 -18.38 -0.03
N ILE A 19 3.62 -18.83 0.46
CA ILE A 19 2.66 -19.59 -0.35
C ILE A 19 2.14 -18.74 -1.52
N ILE A 20 1.68 -17.51 -1.24
CA ILE A 20 1.13 -16.62 -2.27
C ILE A 20 2.21 -16.30 -3.31
N SER A 21 3.43 -15.91 -2.88
CA SER A 21 4.53 -15.62 -3.79
C SER A 21 4.91 -16.84 -4.64
N THR A 22 4.91 -18.04 -4.08
CA THR A 22 5.21 -19.27 -4.82
C THR A 22 4.13 -19.58 -5.84
N VAL A 23 2.85 -19.45 -5.47
CA VAL A 23 1.72 -19.69 -6.37
C VAL A 23 1.72 -18.70 -7.52
N LEU A 24 1.87 -17.39 -7.24
CA LEU A 24 1.91 -16.36 -8.28
C LEU A 24 3.10 -16.54 -9.22
N THR A 25 4.29 -16.86 -8.68
CA THR A 25 5.48 -17.15 -9.50
C THR A 25 5.26 -18.39 -10.37
N GLY A 26 4.66 -19.45 -9.82
CA GLY A 26 4.38 -20.68 -10.55
C GLY A 26 3.34 -20.49 -11.67
N VAL A 27 2.26 -19.75 -11.39
CA VAL A 27 1.24 -19.39 -12.40
C VAL A 27 1.86 -18.55 -13.51
N SER A 28 2.65 -17.53 -13.14
CA SER A 28 3.37 -16.70 -14.12
C SER A 28 4.31 -17.53 -14.99
N LEU A 29 5.08 -18.44 -14.40
CA LEU A 29 5.98 -19.31 -15.16
C LEU A 29 5.21 -20.24 -16.10
N ALA A 30 4.05 -20.74 -15.68
CA ALA A 30 3.19 -21.55 -16.55
C ALA A 30 2.65 -20.72 -17.72
N VAL A 31 2.25 -19.47 -17.48
CA VAL A 31 1.85 -18.54 -18.55
C VAL A 31 3.01 -18.29 -19.52
N ALA A 32 4.20 -18.00 -19.00
CA ALA A 32 5.36 -17.68 -19.82
C ALA A 32 5.83 -18.87 -20.67
N THR A 33 5.69 -20.09 -20.16
CA THR A 33 6.05 -21.32 -20.91
C THR A 33 4.97 -21.72 -21.92
N ALA A 34 3.69 -21.50 -21.62
CA ALA A 34 2.59 -21.81 -22.53
C ALA A 34 2.46 -20.82 -23.69
N GLY A 35 2.81 -19.55 -23.48
CA GLY A 35 2.82 -18.50 -24.51
C GLY A 35 4.14 -17.73 -24.51
N PRO A 36 5.19 -18.24 -25.18
CA PRO A 36 6.51 -17.58 -25.18
C PRO A 36 6.47 -16.18 -25.79
N ASP A 37 5.69 -16.02 -26.86
CA ASP A 37 5.40 -14.71 -27.45
C ASP A 37 4.46 -13.93 -26.53
N ARG A 38 4.96 -12.81 -25.98
CA ARG A 38 4.22 -11.93 -25.07
C ARG A 38 3.12 -11.15 -25.76
N ASP A 39 3.36 -10.75 -27.01
CA ASP A 39 2.44 -9.87 -27.74
C ASP A 39 1.19 -10.66 -28.18
N ALA A 40 1.36 -11.97 -28.41
CA ALA A 40 0.27 -12.88 -28.72
C ALA A 40 -0.55 -13.36 -27.51
N ARG A 41 -0.20 -12.95 -26.27
CA ARG A 41 -0.93 -13.40 -25.06
C ARG A 41 -2.29 -12.74 -24.95
N THR A 42 -3.24 -13.48 -24.36
CA THR A 42 -4.51 -12.93 -23.91
C THR A 42 -4.28 -11.93 -22.76
N GLU A 43 -5.23 -11.03 -22.52
CA GLU A 43 -5.12 -10.07 -21.42
C GLU A 43 -4.96 -10.75 -20.05
N LEU A 44 -5.69 -11.85 -19.81
CA LEU A 44 -5.54 -12.62 -18.58
C LEU A 44 -4.11 -13.16 -18.41
N ALA A 45 -3.50 -13.65 -19.49
CA ALA A 45 -2.12 -14.12 -19.46
C ALA A 45 -1.13 -12.97 -19.25
N ARG A 46 -1.33 -11.80 -19.87
CA ARG A 46 -0.53 -10.60 -19.59
C ARG A 46 -0.62 -10.18 -18.12
N TRP A 47 -1.82 -10.16 -17.55
CA TRP A 47 -2.05 -9.78 -16.15
C TRP A 47 -1.41 -10.73 -15.13
N LEU A 48 -1.21 -12.00 -15.51
CA LEU A 48 -0.56 -13.02 -14.69
C LEU A 48 0.95 -13.14 -14.92
N ASP A 49 1.55 -12.37 -15.84
CA ASP A 49 2.99 -12.41 -16.15
C ASP A 49 3.81 -11.54 -15.18
N ALA A 50 4.58 -12.16 -14.31
CA ALA A 50 5.43 -11.51 -13.32
C ALA A 50 6.55 -10.64 -13.91
N LEU A 51 6.94 -10.84 -15.18
CA LEU A 51 7.92 -9.96 -15.84
C LEU A 51 7.26 -8.96 -16.80
N GLY A 52 5.93 -8.86 -16.78
CA GLY A 52 5.19 -7.79 -17.44
C GLY A 52 5.09 -6.55 -16.53
N GLU A 53 4.70 -5.42 -17.11
CA GLU A 53 4.36 -4.22 -16.35
C GLU A 53 2.88 -4.26 -15.94
N ASN A 54 2.57 -3.67 -14.79
CA ASN A 54 1.21 -3.53 -14.28
C ASN A 54 0.52 -4.90 -14.08
N THR A 55 1.17 -5.88 -13.48
CA THR A 55 0.63 -7.25 -13.35
C THR A 55 0.30 -7.63 -11.90
N LEU A 56 -0.51 -8.67 -11.72
CA LEU A 56 -0.88 -9.16 -10.39
C LEU A 56 0.35 -9.57 -9.55
N PRO A 57 1.35 -10.30 -10.08
CA PRO A 57 2.56 -10.60 -9.31
C PRO A 57 3.36 -9.34 -8.93
N ALA A 58 3.50 -8.37 -9.84
CA ALA A 58 4.21 -7.12 -9.56
C ALA A 58 3.50 -6.29 -8.47
N TRP A 59 2.16 -6.25 -8.48
CA TRP A 59 1.37 -5.65 -7.41
C TRP A 59 1.58 -6.33 -6.08
N TRP A 60 1.61 -7.67 -6.08
CA TRP A 60 1.85 -8.42 -4.86
C TRP A 60 3.23 -8.09 -4.26
N SER A 61 4.28 -8.09 -5.07
CA SER A 61 5.64 -7.75 -4.64
C SER A 61 5.72 -6.31 -4.10
N THR A 62 5.11 -5.36 -4.81
CA THR A 62 5.04 -3.94 -4.39
C THR A 62 4.32 -3.78 -3.05
N THR A 63 3.12 -4.36 -2.93
CA THR A 63 2.28 -4.28 -1.73
C THR A 63 2.92 -4.99 -0.54
N LEU A 64 3.62 -6.09 -0.78
CA LEU A 64 4.40 -6.77 0.25
C LEU A 64 5.51 -5.86 0.80
N LEU A 65 6.25 -5.16 -0.06
CA LEU A 65 7.28 -4.21 0.36
C LEU A 65 6.69 -3.02 1.12
N ILE A 66 5.58 -2.44 0.65
CA ILE A 66 4.85 -1.37 1.37
C ILE A 66 4.44 -1.88 2.77
N THR A 67 3.90 -3.10 2.85
CA THR A 67 3.50 -3.71 4.12
C THR A 67 4.71 -3.90 5.06
N VAL A 68 5.85 -4.37 4.56
CA VAL A 68 7.08 -4.50 5.34
C VAL A 68 7.57 -3.14 5.85
N ALA A 69 7.56 -2.11 5.00
CA ALA A 69 7.94 -0.75 5.38
C ALA A 69 7.04 -0.22 6.51
N LEU A 70 5.72 -0.40 6.40
CA LEU A 70 4.76 0.00 7.44
C LEU A 70 4.97 -0.78 8.74
N VAL A 71 5.20 -2.09 8.67
CA VAL A 71 5.50 -2.92 9.85
C VAL A 71 6.80 -2.49 10.51
N PHE A 72 7.82 -2.08 9.75
CA PHE A 72 9.06 -1.52 10.28
C PHE A 72 8.84 -0.16 10.95
N ALA A 73 8.03 0.72 10.35
CA ALA A 73 7.65 2.00 10.96
C ALA A 73 6.90 1.79 12.29
N VAL A 74 5.95 0.84 12.34
CA VAL A 74 5.26 0.44 13.57
C VAL A 74 6.24 -0.12 14.60
N THR A 75 7.21 -0.93 14.18
CA THR A 75 8.25 -1.49 15.06
C THR A 75 9.13 -0.38 15.65
N GLY A 76 9.56 0.58 14.84
CA GLY A 76 10.30 1.75 15.29
C GLY A 76 9.50 2.63 16.24
N ALA A 77 8.20 2.82 15.98
CA ALA A 77 7.31 3.59 16.83
C ALA A 77 7.04 2.88 18.17
N ALA A 78 6.83 1.57 18.16
CA ALA A 78 6.70 0.76 19.38
C ALA A 78 8.00 0.73 20.19
N ALA A 79 9.17 0.63 19.53
CA ALA A 79 10.48 0.72 20.17
C ALA A 79 10.68 2.10 20.81
N ARG A 80 10.34 3.18 20.10
CA ARG A 80 10.42 4.56 20.62
C ARG A 80 9.48 4.77 21.82
N ALA A 81 8.24 4.30 21.73
CA ALA A 81 7.26 4.37 22.81
C ALA A 81 7.69 3.55 24.05
N GLY A 82 8.44 2.47 23.84
CA GLY A 82 9.00 1.61 24.88
C GLY A 82 10.39 1.99 25.37
N ALA A 83 10.93 3.16 24.97
CA ALA A 83 12.28 3.62 25.27
C ALA A 83 13.41 2.62 24.88
N VAL A 84 13.21 1.86 23.81
CA VAL A 84 14.17 0.87 23.31
C VAL A 84 15.17 1.54 22.37
N ALA A 85 16.46 1.30 22.61
CA ALA A 85 17.52 1.73 21.71
C ALA A 85 17.36 1.12 20.30
N GLY A 86 17.83 1.82 19.27
CA GLY A 86 17.73 1.33 17.89
C GLY A 86 16.38 1.58 17.21
N ALA A 87 15.44 2.30 17.85
CA ALA A 87 14.19 2.73 17.21
C ALA A 87 14.42 3.47 15.88
N GLY A 88 15.46 4.31 15.81
CA GLY A 88 15.87 4.99 14.57
C GLY A 88 16.21 4.03 13.43
N ALA A 89 16.83 2.88 13.73
CA ALA A 89 17.22 1.92 12.72
C ALA A 89 16.02 1.28 12.02
N TRP A 90 14.92 1.04 12.76
CA TRP A 90 13.67 0.57 12.18
C TRP A 90 13.03 1.59 11.25
N PHE A 91 13.05 2.88 11.57
CA PHE A 91 12.55 3.93 10.68
C PHE A 91 13.40 4.07 9.42
N THR A 92 14.73 4.00 9.54
CA THR A 92 15.62 4.01 8.37
C THR A 92 15.38 2.78 7.49
N ALA A 93 15.27 1.60 8.07
CA ALA A 93 14.94 0.38 7.34
C ALA A 93 13.57 0.48 6.65
N ALA A 94 12.56 1.08 7.30
CA ALA A 94 11.26 1.35 6.70
C ALA A 94 11.38 2.24 5.45
N GLY A 95 12.17 3.31 5.53
CA GLY A 95 12.44 4.19 4.38
C GLY A 95 13.14 3.47 3.22
N ILE A 96 14.12 2.61 3.52
CA ILE A 96 14.82 1.80 2.51
C ILE A 96 13.84 0.84 1.82
N VAL A 97 13.03 0.10 2.57
CA VAL A 97 12.05 -0.84 1.99
C VAL A 97 10.96 -0.09 1.21
N GLY A 98 10.52 1.07 1.69
CA GLY A 98 9.61 1.95 0.95
C GLY A 98 10.19 2.36 -0.40
N ALA A 99 11.47 2.74 -0.44
CA ALA A 99 12.17 3.05 -1.69
C ALA A 99 12.26 1.84 -2.64
N PHE A 100 12.43 0.62 -2.13
CA PHE A 100 12.34 -0.59 -2.95
C PHE A 100 10.94 -0.80 -3.53
N SER A 101 9.87 -0.57 -2.76
CA SER A 101 8.51 -0.67 -3.30
C SER A 101 8.25 0.33 -4.43
N LEU A 102 8.79 1.55 -4.31
CA LEU A 102 8.74 2.54 -5.38
C LEU A 102 9.51 2.05 -6.60
N ALA A 103 10.72 1.51 -6.40
CA ALA A 103 11.55 1.03 -7.50
C ALA A 103 10.95 -0.18 -8.23
N GLU A 104 10.22 -1.03 -7.49
CA GLU A 104 9.48 -2.18 -8.01
C GLU A 104 8.35 -1.72 -8.94
N LEU A 105 7.46 -0.86 -8.44
CA LEU A 105 6.30 -0.38 -9.19
C LEU A 105 6.70 0.51 -10.35
N SER A 106 7.53 1.53 -10.12
CA SER A 106 7.80 2.56 -11.13
C SER A 106 8.84 2.17 -12.18
N GLY A 107 9.55 1.05 -11.95
CA GLY A 107 10.71 0.69 -12.75
C GLY A 107 11.79 1.78 -12.78
N VAL A 108 11.85 2.68 -11.78
CA VAL A 108 12.71 3.86 -11.78
C VAL A 108 14.18 3.52 -12.05
N HIS A 109 14.64 2.36 -11.59
CA HIS A 109 15.98 1.88 -11.83
C HIS A 109 16.26 1.63 -13.32
N ARG A 110 15.26 1.17 -14.09
CA ARG A 110 15.34 1.03 -15.56
C ARG A 110 15.24 2.39 -16.26
N ARG A 111 14.31 3.24 -15.84
CA ARG A 111 14.06 4.57 -16.45
C ARG A 111 15.22 5.55 -16.22
N LEU A 112 15.75 5.62 -15.00
CA LEU A 112 16.90 6.46 -14.64
C LEU A 112 18.25 5.89 -15.06
N GLY A 113 18.33 4.64 -15.52
CA GLY A 113 19.54 4.10 -16.16
C GLY A 113 20.03 4.97 -17.32
N GLY A 114 19.12 5.74 -17.96
CA GLY A 114 19.47 6.76 -18.93
C GLY A 114 20.25 7.96 -18.39
N ILE A 115 20.12 8.29 -17.11
CA ILE A 115 20.94 9.33 -16.47
C ILE A 115 22.39 8.86 -16.35
N GLY A 116 22.61 7.57 -16.05
CA GLY A 116 23.95 6.97 -16.09
C GLY A 116 24.60 7.09 -17.47
N ARG A 117 23.83 6.86 -18.55
CA ARG A 117 24.29 7.08 -19.93
C ARG A 117 24.64 8.54 -20.23
N LEU A 118 23.85 9.47 -19.71
CA LEU A 118 24.07 10.92 -19.88
C LEU A 118 25.32 11.42 -19.14
N VAL A 119 25.66 10.83 -18.00
CA VAL A 119 26.80 11.25 -17.17
C VAL A 119 28.08 10.50 -17.52
N LEU A 120 28.00 9.22 -17.87
CA LEU A 120 29.15 8.33 -18.04
C LEU A 120 29.40 7.87 -19.49
N GLY A 121 28.55 8.26 -20.45
CA GLY A 121 28.64 7.85 -21.85
C GLY A 121 27.99 6.48 -22.13
N GLU A 122 27.96 6.07 -23.41
CA GLU A 122 27.39 4.78 -23.84
C GLU A 122 28.45 3.67 -23.94
N GLU A 123 28.48 2.78 -22.96
CA GLU A 123 29.25 1.55 -22.93
C GLU A 123 28.34 0.36 -22.58
N ALA A 124 28.77 -0.87 -22.83
CA ALA A 124 27.98 -2.07 -22.58
C ALA A 124 27.46 -2.18 -21.12
N LEU A 125 28.21 -1.63 -20.17
CA LEU A 125 27.87 -1.58 -18.74
C LEU A 125 26.96 -0.39 -18.37
N THR A 126 26.98 0.72 -19.13
CA THR A 126 26.12 1.89 -18.89
C THR A 126 24.79 1.84 -19.66
N ARG A 127 24.66 0.93 -20.65
CA ARG A 127 23.37 0.68 -21.34
C ARG A 127 22.28 0.16 -20.40
N ASN A 128 22.66 -0.54 -19.34
CA ASN A 128 21.77 -1.10 -18.34
C ASN A 128 22.03 -0.51 -16.96
N TRP A 129 21.05 -0.61 -16.05
CA TRP A 129 21.12 -0.10 -14.68
C TRP A 129 22.12 -0.86 -13.77
N PHE A 130 22.78 -1.90 -14.30
CA PHE A 130 23.70 -2.77 -13.56
C PHE A 130 24.93 -2.05 -12.99
N THR A 131 25.45 -1.01 -13.67
CA THR A 131 26.53 -0.16 -13.13
C THR A 131 26.09 0.57 -11.87
N THR A 132 24.88 1.12 -11.88
CA THR A 132 24.29 1.77 -10.72
C THR A 132 24.02 0.74 -9.62
N ALA A 133 23.54 -0.46 -9.98
CA ALA A 133 23.36 -1.57 -9.03
C ALA A 133 24.68 -2.00 -8.37
N ALA A 134 25.77 -2.09 -9.12
CA ALA A 134 27.08 -2.50 -8.61
C ALA A 134 27.61 -1.55 -7.52
N VAL A 135 27.22 -0.28 -7.54
CA VAL A 135 27.56 0.72 -6.51
C VAL A 135 26.52 0.75 -5.39
N LEU A 136 25.24 0.78 -5.72
CA LEU A 136 24.17 0.92 -4.72
C LEU A 136 24.01 -0.33 -3.85
N VAL A 137 24.15 -1.54 -4.40
CA VAL A 137 23.92 -2.79 -3.66
C VAL A 137 24.90 -2.94 -2.49
N PRO A 138 26.23 -2.79 -2.65
CA PRO A 138 27.16 -2.87 -1.53
C PRO A 138 26.91 -1.79 -0.47
N VAL A 139 26.59 -0.56 -0.90
CA VAL A 139 26.27 0.55 0.01
C VAL A 139 25.02 0.24 0.84
N LEU A 140 23.94 -0.19 0.19
CA LEU A 140 22.69 -0.56 0.86
C LEU A 140 22.87 -1.77 1.77
N ALA A 141 23.64 -2.77 1.36
CA ALA A 141 24.00 -3.92 2.20
C ALA A 141 24.79 -3.48 3.44
N GLY A 142 25.78 -2.58 3.26
CA GLY A 142 26.55 -2.00 4.37
C GLY A 142 25.67 -1.22 5.35
N VAL A 143 24.74 -0.40 4.84
CA VAL A 143 23.75 0.31 5.67
C VAL A 143 22.88 -0.69 6.43
N LEU A 144 22.34 -1.73 5.77
CA LEU A 144 21.55 -2.75 6.43
C LEU A 144 22.31 -3.46 7.55
N ILE A 145 23.61 -3.75 7.35
CA ILE A 145 24.49 -4.35 8.38
C ILE A 145 24.61 -3.42 9.59
N LEU A 146 24.85 -2.12 9.36
CA LEU A 146 24.93 -1.11 10.43
C LEU A 146 23.59 -1.00 11.19
N LEU A 147 22.47 -0.99 10.47
CA LEU A 147 21.14 -0.95 11.06
C LEU A 147 20.86 -2.21 11.89
N ALA A 148 21.22 -3.40 11.40
CA ALA A 148 21.04 -4.65 12.13
C ALA A 148 21.86 -4.73 13.41
N ALA A 149 23.06 -4.15 13.43
CA ALA A 149 23.85 -4.03 14.64
C ALA A 149 23.11 -3.19 15.71
N ARG A 150 22.36 -2.16 15.31
CA ARG A 150 21.54 -1.34 16.21
C ARG A 150 20.24 -2.02 16.65
N VAL A 151 19.70 -2.95 15.85
CA VAL A 151 18.49 -3.72 16.17
C VAL A 151 18.80 -4.89 17.11
N GLY A 152 19.97 -5.52 16.98
CA GLY A 152 20.36 -6.69 17.78
C GLY A 152 19.77 -8.02 17.30
N ALA A 153 20.34 -9.14 17.74
CA ALA A 153 19.91 -10.48 17.34
C ALA A 153 18.66 -10.95 18.12
N PRO A 154 17.77 -11.77 17.52
CA PRO A 154 17.85 -12.34 16.16
C PRO A 154 17.29 -11.45 15.05
N SER A 155 16.54 -10.39 15.38
CA SER A 155 15.86 -9.52 14.41
C SER A 155 16.82 -8.86 13.42
N GLY A 156 17.98 -8.37 13.87
CA GLY A 156 19.00 -7.81 12.99
C GLY A 156 19.51 -8.80 11.94
N ARG A 157 19.68 -10.08 12.29
CA ARG A 157 20.12 -11.13 11.33
C ARG A 157 19.08 -11.36 10.24
N LEU A 158 17.80 -11.40 10.60
CA LEU A 158 16.70 -11.56 9.65
C LEU A 158 16.53 -10.32 8.76
N MET A 159 16.73 -9.12 9.32
CA MET A 159 16.65 -7.87 8.56
C MET A 159 17.75 -7.78 7.51
N VAL A 160 19.01 -8.05 7.88
CA VAL A 160 20.13 -8.08 6.92
C VAL A 160 20.00 -9.23 5.96
N GLY A 161 19.74 -10.46 6.44
CA GLY A 161 19.61 -11.62 5.58
C GLY A 161 18.49 -11.42 4.54
N GLY A 162 17.33 -10.95 4.98
CA GLY A 162 16.21 -10.64 4.08
C GLY A 162 16.54 -9.52 3.09
N GLY A 163 17.16 -8.43 3.55
CA GLY A 163 17.54 -7.32 2.68
C GLY A 163 18.63 -7.69 1.66
N VAL A 164 19.60 -8.53 2.04
CA VAL A 164 20.62 -9.06 1.13
C VAL A 164 19.99 -9.99 0.10
N VAL A 165 19.11 -10.91 0.52
CA VAL A 165 18.39 -11.79 -0.41
C VAL A 165 17.57 -10.95 -1.40
N LEU A 166 16.82 -9.94 -0.93
CA LEU A 166 16.07 -9.03 -1.79
C LEU A 166 16.97 -8.34 -2.82
N LEU A 167 18.05 -7.70 -2.35
CA LEU A 167 19.01 -6.99 -3.19
C LEU A 167 19.65 -7.89 -4.24
N VAL A 168 20.15 -9.05 -3.81
CA VAL A 168 20.84 -9.99 -4.69
C VAL A 168 19.87 -10.60 -5.68
N SER A 169 18.67 -11.00 -5.27
CA SER A 169 17.69 -11.61 -6.17
C SER A 169 17.19 -10.63 -7.23
N ALA A 170 16.94 -9.36 -6.86
CA ALA A 170 16.55 -8.32 -7.81
C ALA A 170 17.63 -8.08 -8.89
N VAL A 171 18.90 -8.00 -8.48
CA VAL A 171 20.00 -7.68 -9.41
C VAL A 171 20.47 -8.92 -10.18
N ALA A 172 20.71 -10.04 -9.49
CA ALA A 172 21.20 -11.26 -10.11
C ALA A 172 20.15 -11.88 -11.04
N GLY A 173 18.87 -11.86 -10.67
CA GLY A 173 17.79 -12.35 -11.53
C GLY A 173 17.73 -11.59 -12.85
N ALA A 174 17.70 -10.26 -12.79
CA ALA A 174 17.71 -9.40 -13.98
C ALA A 174 19.00 -9.53 -14.80
N PHE A 175 20.17 -9.59 -14.13
CA PHE A 175 21.47 -9.69 -14.79
C PHE A 175 21.66 -11.03 -15.51
N LEU A 176 21.38 -12.15 -14.84
CA LEU A 176 21.50 -13.48 -15.44
C LEU A 176 20.46 -13.69 -16.55
N ALA A 177 19.24 -13.20 -16.38
CA ALA A 177 18.25 -13.23 -17.46
C ALA A 177 18.74 -12.46 -18.70
N ALA A 178 19.37 -11.31 -18.52
CA ALA A 178 19.97 -10.55 -19.62
C ALA A 178 21.13 -11.31 -20.30
N LEU A 179 21.99 -11.99 -19.52
CA LEU A 179 23.09 -12.80 -20.08
C LEU A 179 22.61 -14.02 -20.86
N LEU A 180 21.46 -14.59 -20.47
CA LEU A 180 20.88 -15.77 -21.09
C LEU A 180 20.02 -15.45 -22.33
N GLY A 181 20.15 -14.27 -22.92
CA GLY A 181 19.41 -13.90 -24.14
C GLY A 181 18.07 -13.18 -23.89
N GLY A 182 17.79 -12.78 -22.64
CA GLY A 182 16.57 -12.04 -22.29
C GLY A 182 15.30 -12.90 -22.33
N HIS A 183 14.13 -12.28 -22.31
CA HIS A 183 12.85 -12.96 -22.09
C HIS A 183 12.43 -13.97 -23.19
N ALA A 184 13.18 -14.09 -24.29
CA ALA A 184 12.93 -15.06 -25.34
C ALA A 184 13.44 -16.47 -25.01
N GLU A 185 14.42 -16.59 -24.12
CA GLU A 185 15.05 -17.87 -23.79
C GLU A 185 14.43 -18.49 -22.52
N PRO A 186 14.02 -19.77 -22.55
CA PRO A 186 13.38 -20.42 -21.40
C PRO A 186 14.21 -20.34 -20.11
N ALA A 187 15.53 -20.46 -20.22
CA ALA A 187 16.43 -20.35 -19.08
C ALA A 187 16.42 -18.93 -18.47
N ALA A 188 16.39 -17.89 -19.29
CA ALA A 188 16.31 -16.51 -18.83
C ALA A 188 14.98 -16.22 -18.12
N VAL A 189 13.86 -16.75 -18.65
CA VAL A 189 12.54 -16.65 -18.04
C VAL A 189 12.54 -17.28 -16.65
N ILE A 190 13.06 -18.51 -16.50
CA ILE A 190 13.15 -19.20 -15.21
C ILE A 190 13.96 -18.36 -14.21
N VAL A 191 15.12 -17.86 -14.61
CA VAL A 191 15.99 -17.08 -13.71
C VAL A 191 15.35 -15.77 -13.28
N ALA A 192 14.62 -15.09 -14.17
CA ALA A 192 13.87 -13.88 -13.81
C ALA A 192 12.77 -14.16 -12.77
N HIS A 193 12.02 -15.25 -12.92
CA HIS A 193 11.01 -15.69 -11.95
C HIS A 193 11.61 -16.09 -10.59
N LEU A 194 12.80 -16.73 -10.59
CA LEU A 194 13.53 -17.02 -9.36
C LEU A 194 14.03 -15.75 -8.67
N GLY A 195 14.40 -14.72 -9.45
CA GLY A 195 14.70 -13.38 -8.93
C GLY A 195 13.51 -12.77 -8.21
N GLU A 196 12.34 -12.77 -8.84
CA GLU A 196 11.07 -12.28 -8.27
C GLU A 196 10.72 -13.00 -6.95
N LEU A 197 10.73 -14.33 -6.98
CA LEU A 197 10.46 -15.15 -5.79
C LEU A 197 11.49 -14.89 -4.68
N GLY A 198 12.77 -14.75 -5.04
CA GLY A 198 13.84 -14.41 -4.11
C GLY A 198 13.62 -13.05 -3.45
N GLY A 199 13.21 -12.03 -4.22
CA GLY A 199 12.80 -10.72 -3.71
C GLY A 199 11.72 -10.83 -2.63
N ASN A 200 10.68 -11.61 -2.93
CA ASN A 200 9.57 -11.87 -2.01
C ASN A 200 9.98 -12.66 -0.77
N VAL A 201 10.88 -13.63 -0.89
CA VAL A 201 11.48 -14.34 0.26
C VAL A 201 12.27 -13.37 1.14
N GLY A 202 13.04 -12.47 0.53
CA GLY A 202 13.78 -11.42 1.23
C GLY A 202 12.85 -10.51 2.04
N ALA A 203 11.78 -10.02 1.41
CA ALA A 203 10.74 -9.22 2.08
C ALA A 203 10.05 -9.99 3.23
N ALA A 204 9.76 -11.29 3.05
CA ALA A 204 9.17 -12.14 4.09
C ALA A 204 10.09 -12.33 5.30
N LEU A 205 11.41 -12.48 5.08
CA LEU A 205 12.42 -12.52 6.15
C LEU A 205 12.51 -11.18 6.90
N MET A 206 12.42 -10.06 6.19
CA MET A 206 12.36 -8.74 6.79
C MET A 206 11.09 -8.58 7.64
N ALA A 207 9.91 -8.98 7.14
CA ALA A 207 8.68 -9.03 7.94
C ALA A 207 8.85 -9.88 9.21
N ALA A 208 9.51 -11.04 9.09
CA ALA A 208 9.81 -11.92 10.22
C ALA A 208 10.72 -11.24 11.26
N ALA A 209 11.66 -10.39 10.83
CA ALA A 209 12.51 -9.60 11.73
C ALA A 209 11.67 -8.72 12.67
N ALA A 210 10.69 -8.00 12.11
CA ALA A 210 9.78 -7.18 12.89
C ALA A 210 8.83 -8.02 13.76
N GLY A 211 8.28 -9.12 13.21
CA GLY A 211 7.46 -10.07 13.99
C GLY A 211 8.21 -10.68 15.18
N ARG A 212 9.54 -10.80 15.09
CA ARG A 212 10.42 -11.22 16.20
C ARG A 212 10.74 -10.10 17.18
N ALA A 213 10.65 -8.83 16.78
CA ALA A 213 10.86 -7.68 17.64
C ALA A 213 9.59 -7.30 18.42
N LEU A 214 8.42 -7.62 17.88
CA LEU A 214 7.13 -7.23 18.42
C LEU A 214 6.46 -8.31 19.30
N VAL A 215 5.62 -7.83 20.21
CA VAL A 215 4.61 -8.58 20.94
C VAL A 215 3.26 -7.92 20.68
N LEU A 216 2.31 -8.74 20.25
CA LEU A 216 0.92 -8.34 20.07
C LEU A 216 0.15 -8.76 21.32
N VAL A 217 -0.45 -7.80 22.02
CA VAL A 217 -1.30 -8.04 23.19
C VAL A 217 -2.72 -7.65 22.82
N ARG A 218 -3.65 -8.60 22.93
CA ARG A 218 -5.07 -8.35 22.68
C ARG A 218 -5.74 -7.98 24.00
N HIS A 219 -6.43 -6.84 24.02
CA HIS A 219 -7.27 -6.42 25.13
C HIS A 219 -8.75 -6.60 24.74
N ARG A 220 -9.65 -6.50 25.72
CA ARG A 220 -11.09 -6.61 25.49
C ARG A 220 -11.58 -5.66 24.39
N ASP A 221 -11.08 -4.42 24.41
CA ASP A 221 -11.56 -3.34 23.52
C ASP A 221 -10.47 -2.80 22.59
N GLY A 222 -9.36 -3.53 22.41
CA GLY A 222 -8.22 -3.03 21.63
C GLY A 222 -7.10 -4.03 21.34
N LEU A 223 -6.06 -3.50 20.72
CA LEU A 223 -4.86 -4.18 20.28
C LEU A 223 -3.63 -3.34 20.66
N ALA A 224 -2.73 -3.89 21.45
CA ALA A 224 -1.46 -3.27 21.77
C ALA A 224 -0.30 -3.97 21.05
N VAL A 225 0.61 -3.17 20.51
CA VAL A 225 1.86 -3.58 19.87
C VAL A 225 3.00 -3.03 20.72
N ARG A 226 3.80 -3.93 21.29
CA ARG A 226 4.95 -3.55 22.13
C ARG A 226 6.23 -4.14 21.54
N HIS A 227 7.33 -3.41 21.66
CA HIS A 227 8.63 -4.00 21.39
C HIS A 227 8.99 -4.97 22.53
N ARG A 228 9.61 -6.12 22.24
CA ARG A 228 9.92 -7.15 23.26
C ARG A 228 10.81 -6.66 24.38
N ALA A 229 11.74 -5.77 24.06
CA ALA A 229 12.63 -5.13 25.01
C ALA A 229 12.03 -3.87 25.67
N ALA A 230 10.77 -3.53 25.38
CA ALA A 230 10.15 -2.32 25.91
C ALA A 230 9.86 -2.44 27.41
N VAL A 231 10.21 -1.39 28.15
CA VAL A 231 9.79 -1.24 29.54
C VAL A 231 8.28 -0.97 29.57
N PRO A 232 7.50 -1.59 30.47
CA PRO A 232 6.09 -1.22 30.69
C PRO A 232 5.96 0.27 30.95
N GLY A 233 5.00 0.89 30.27
CA GLY A 233 4.59 2.24 30.62
C GLY A 233 3.80 2.23 31.92
N SER A 234 3.77 3.39 32.58
CA SER A 234 2.98 3.60 33.80
C SER A 234 1.62 4.25 33.49
N GLU A 235 1.47 4.88 32.33
CA GLU A 235 0.26 5.62 31.96
C GLU A 235 0.08 5.72 30.44
N ALA A 236 -1.15 5.50 29.98
CA ALA A 236 -1.50 5.61 28.57
C ALA A 236 -1.65 7.08 28.14
N VAL A 237 -0.73 7.55 27.30
CA VAL A 237 -0.78 8.91 26.75
C VAL A 237 -1.44 8.89 25.37
N PRO A 238 -2.55 9.61 25.14
CA PRO A 238 -3.20 9.69 23.82
C PRO A 238 -2.27 10.26 22.76
N MET A 239 -2.31 9.70 21.55
CA MET A 239 -1.58 10.17 20.38
C MET A 239 -2.54 10.78 19.37
N ARG A 240 -2.17 11.95 18.83
CA ARG A 240 -2.89 12.59 17.73
C ARG A 240 -1.97 12.64 16.51
N PRO A 241 -2.18 11.80 15.48
CA PRO A 241 -1.32 11.78 14.30
C PRO A 241 -1.68 12.92 13.32
N THR A 242 -1.93 14.14 13.80
CA THR A 242 -2.39 15.26 12.96
C THR A 242 -1.40 15.65 11.87
N ALA A 243 -0.10 15.51 12.14
CA ALA A 243 0.96 15.75 11.16
C ALA A 243 0.89 14.80 9.95
N VAL A 244 0.32 13.59 10.13
CA VAL A 244 0.20 12.62 9.03
C VAL A 244 -0.75 13.14 7.95
N TRP A 245 -1.86 13.79 8.33
CA TRP A 245 -2.81 14.34 7.35
C TRP A 245 -2.18 15.40 6.45
N TRP A 246 -1.42 16.31 7.05
CA TRP A 246 -0.69 17.35 6.31
C TRP A 246 0.40 16.77 5.43
N TRP A 247 1.05 15.70 5.88
CA TRP A 247 2.05 15.02 5.08
C TRP A 247 1.43 14.29 3.88
N LEU A 248 0.36 13.50 4.07
CA LEU A 248 -0.32 12.80 2.99
C LEU A 248 -0.91 13.79 1.97
N GLY A 249 -1.62 14.82 2.43
CA GLY A 249 -2.18 15.84 1.53
C GLY A 249 -1.10 16.67 0.85
N GLY A 250 -0.04 17.05 1.59
CA GLY A 250 1.07 17.83 1.07
C GLY A 250 1.87 17.08 -0.01
N VAL A 251 2.12 15.78 0.18
CA VAL A 251 2.77 14.95 -0.85
C VAL A 251 1.89 14.83 -2.09
N SER A 252 0.59 14.56 -1.92
CA SER A 252 -0.34 14.46 -3.06
C SER A 252 -0.35 15.75 -3.88
N VAL A 253 -0.51 16.91 -3.22
CA VAL A 253 -0.45 18.22 -3.88
C VAL A 253 0.91 18.47 -4.53
N ALA A 254 2.01 18.15 -3.84
CA ALA A 254 3.35 18.35 -4.39
C ALA A 254 3.60 17.52 -5.65
N LEU A 255 3.15 16.27 -5.68
CA LEU A 255 3.26 15.40 -6.86
C LEU A 255 2.41 15.92 -8.02
N THR A 256 1.15 16.28 -7.77
CA THR A 256 0.27 16.86 -8.80
C THR A 256 0.85 18.16 -9.36
N LEU A 257 1.36 19.07 -8.53
CA LEU A 257 1.96 20.32 -9.00
C LEU A 257 3.28 20.10 -9.74
N LEU A 258 4.09 19.13 -9.28
CA LEU A 258 5.33 18.76 -9.95
C LEU A 258 5.05 18.20 -11.35
N SER A 259 4.10 17.27 -11.45
CA SER A 259 3.59 16.76 -12.72
C SER A 259 3.16 17.89 -13.64
N LEU A 260 2.26 18.76 -13.16
CA LEU A 260 1.71 19.86 -13.94
C LEU A 260 2.82 20.76 -14.47
N GLY A 261 3.80 21.11 -13.64
CA GLY A 261 4.95 21.89 -14.05
C GLY A 261 5.74 21.23 -15.20
N PHE A 262 5.99 19.92 -15.13
CA PHE A 262 6.70 19.19 -16.17
C PHE A 262 5.89 19.02 -17.46
N VAL A 263 4.58 18.77 -17.36
CA VAL A 263 3.69 18.64 -18.52
C VAL A 263 3.59 19.97 -19.26
N LEU A 264 3.44 21.08 -18.54
CA LEU A 264 3.35 22.42 -19.14
C LEU A 264 4.68 22.92 -19.71
N ALA A 265 5.80 22.55 -19.08
CA ALA A 265 7.12 22.94 -19.57
C ALA A 265 7.56 22.17 -20.82
N ASP A 266 7.00 20.97 -21.04
CA ASP A 266 7.32 20.01 -22.11
C ASP A 266 8.80 20.02 -22.53
N PRO A 267 9.71 19.60 -21.63
CA PRO A 267 11.14 19.79 -21.87
C PRO A 267 11.67 18.90 -23.00
N ALA A 268 12.30 19.52 -23.99
CA ALA A 268 12.86 18.81 -25.15
C ALA A 268 14.07 17.92 -24.84
N HIS A 269 14.82 18.20 -23.76
CA HIS A 269 16.03 17.46 -23.42
C HIS A 269 15.70 16.06 -22.86
N PRO A 270 16.35 14.97 -23.35
CA PRO A 270 15.98 13.59 -23.01
C PRO A 270 15.95 13.27 -21.51
N ALA A 271 16.89 13.83 -20.73
CA ALA A 271 16.94 13.63 -19.27
C ALA A 271 15.68 14.18 -18.57
N TRP A 272 15.26 15.38 -18.98
CA TRP A 272 14.10 16.06 -18.40
C TRP A 272 12.79 15.41 -18.87
N ARG A 273 12.78 14.85 -20.08
CA ARG A 273 11.66 14.01 -20.55
C ARG A 273 11.54 12.70 -19.76
N ALA A 274 12.65 12.02 -19.46
CA ALA A 274 12.63 10.83 -18.60
C ALA A 274 12.14 11.15 -17.18
N LEU A 275 12.56 12.31 -16.64
CA LEU A 275 12.06 12.78 -15.35
C LEU A 275 10.57 13.15 -15.41
N ARG A 276 10.10 13.80 -16.49
CA ARG A 276 8.67 14.04 -16.73
C ARG A 276 7.90 12.72 -16.66
N LEU A 277 8.25 11.71 -17.45
CA LEU A 277 7.54 10.41 -17.44
C LEU A 277 7.55 9.70 -16.08
N PHE A 278 8.50 10.03 -15.21
CA PHE A 278 8.55 9.50 -13.84
C PHE A 278 7.58 10.20 -12.88
N VAL A 279 7.19 11.45 -13.17
CA VAL A 279 6.32 12.26 -12.29
C VAL A 279 4.99 12.66 -12.93
N ASP A 280 4.76 12.31 -14.20
CA ASP A 280 3.58 12.70 -14.99
C ASP A 280 2.35 11.90 -14.58
N VAL A 281 1.33 12.56 -14.01
CA VAL A 281 0.08 11.88 -13.60
C VAL A 281 -0.76 11.39 -14.79
N LEU A 282 -0.45 11.80 -16.03
CA LEU A 282 -1.15 11.29 -17.23
C LEU A 282 -0.58 9.94 -17.70
N VAL A 283 0.46 9.44 -17.04
CA VAL A 283 1.11 8.18 -17.41
C VAL A 283 1.21 7.31 -16.18
N GLU A 284 0.98 6.03 -16.39
CA GLU A 284 1.01 5.01 -15.35
C GLU A 284 2.41 4.44 -15.12
N HIS A 285 2.53 3.55 -14.13
CA HIS A 285 3.79 2.86 -13.79
C HIS A 285 4.90 3.83 -13.38
N ASN A 286 4.59 4.81 -12.53
CA ASN A 286 5.53 5.86 -12.13
C ASN A 286 5.38 6.28 -10.65
N LEU A 287 5.91 7.46 -10.28
CA LEU A 287 5.87 7.95 -8.89
C LEU A 287 4.45 8.29 -8.41
N PRO A 288 3.62 9.05 -9.16
CA PRO A 288 2.20 9.20 -8.89
C PRO A 288 1.44 7.88 -8.69
N THR A 289 1.54 6.92 -9.63
CA THR A 289 0.89 5.60 -9.46
C THR A 289 1.35 4.92 -8.17
N TRP A 290 2.66 4.90 -7.88
CA TRP A 290 3.14 4.33 -6.62
C TRP A 290 2.55 5.00 -5.39
N TRP A 291 2.38 6.32 -5.43
CA TRP A 291 1.78 7.06 -4.35
C TRP A 291 0.30 6.68 -4.16
N SER A 292 -0.48 6.58 -5.24
CA SER A 292 -1.88 6.13 -5.20
C SER A 292 -2.00 4.70 -4.63
N VAL A 293 -1.25 3.73 -5.19
CA VAL A 293 -1.15 2.35 -4.68
C VAL A 293 -0.79 2.32 -3.19
N ALA A 294 0.22 3.09 -2.76
CA ALA A 294 0.66 3.12 -1.36
C ALA A 294 -0.39 3.75 -0.43
N LEU A 295 -1.10 4.79 -0.88
CA LEU A 295 -2.23 5.37 -0.16
C LEU A 295 -3.36 4.37 0.01
N LEU A 296 -3.77 3.70 -1.06
CA LEU A 296 -4.85 2.70 -1.05
C LEU A 296 -4.50 1.48 -0.19
N ALA A 297 -3.27 0.96 -0.31
CA ALA A 297 -2.78 -0.11 0.55
C ALA A 297 -2.75 0.31 2.04
N THR A 298 -2.36 1.55 2.33
CA THR A 298 -2.39 2.10 3.69
C THR A 298 -3.82 2.24 4.21
N ALA A 299 -4.76 2.68 3.36
CA ALA A 299 -6.17 2.75 3.69
C ALA A 299 -6.77 1.37 3.97
N ALA A 300 -6.46 0.38 3.14
CA ALA A 300 -6.86 -1.01 3.36
C ALA A 300 -6.35 -1.54 4.71
N LEU A 301 -5.09 -1.29 5.05
CA LEU A 301 -4.50 -1.70 6.33
C LEU A 301 -5.13 -0.94 7.52
N ALA A 302 -5.44 0.35 7.37
CA ALA A 302 -6.11 1.14 8.41
C ALA A 302 -7.54 0.64 8.67
N HIS A 303 -8.29 0.33 7.61
CA HIS A 303 -9.62 -0.28 7.69
C HIS A 303 -9.56 -1.69 8.30
N PHE A 304 -8.56 -2.50 7.92
CA PHE A 304 -8.35 -3.83 8.50
C PHE A 304 -7.98 -3.76 9.99
N ALA A 305 -7.11 -2.83 10.38
CA ALA A 305 -6.79 -2.59 11.80
C ALA A 305 -8.05 -2.17 12.58
N THR A 306 -8.89 -1.31 11.98
CA THR A 306 -10.17 -0.90 12.55
C THR A 306 -11.14 -2.08 12.69
N PHE A 307 -11.21 -2.98 11.69
CA PHE A 307 -11.95 -4.23 11.77
C PHE A 307 -11.50 -5.07 12.98
N VAL A 308 -10.19 -5.26 13.17
CA VAL A 308 -9.67 -6.08 14.28
C VAL A 308 -10.12 -5.51 15.63
N VAL A 309 -9.98 -4.21 15.86
CA VAL A 309 -10.37 -3.61 17.14
C VAL A 309 -11.89 -3.51 17.30
N ALA A 310 -12.64 -3.24 16.23
CA ALA A 310 -14.10 -3.23 16.23
C ALA A 310 -14.66 -4.63 16.56
N ARG A 311 -14.06 -5.69 16.00
CA ARG A 311 -14.41 -7.08 16.28
C ARG A 311 -14.10 -7.45 17.73
N ASN A 312 -13.00 -6.98 18.28
CA ASN A 312 -12.66 -7.19 19.69
C ASN A 312 -13.71 -6.55 20.61
N ALA A 313 -14.10 -5.32 20.30
CA ALA A 313 -15.11 -4.57 21.04
C ALA A 313 -16.55 -5.10 20.82
N GLY A 314 -16.77 -6.08 19.93
CA GLY A 314 -18.10 -6.60 19.62
C GLY A 314 -19.00 -5.62 18.86
N ALA A 315 -18.41 -4.68 18.10
CA ALA A 315 -19.15 -3.64 17.41
C ALA A 315 -19.99 -4.24 16.24
N PRO A 316 -21.27 -3.87 16.09
CA PRO A 316 -22.18 -4.42 15.07
C PRO A 316 -21.78 -4.09 13.62
N GLY A 317 -20.82 -3.18 13.42
CA GLY A 317 -20.26 -2.79 12.11
C GLY A 317 -18.91 -3.41 11.77
N ALA A 318 -18.34 -4.28 12.61
CA ALA A 318 -16.97 -4.77 12.44
C ALA A 318 -16.73 -5.38 11.05
N ALA A 319 -17.60 -6.28 10.58
CA ALA A 319 -17.43 -6.94 9.28
C ALA A 319 -17.37 -5.97 8.09
N TYR A 320 -18.05 -4.82 8.15
CA TYR A 320 -18.02 -3.83 7.07
C TYR A 320 -16.68 -3.10 6.96
N TRP A 321 -15.92 -3.01 8.06
CA TRP A 321 -14.52 -2.57 8.00
C TRP A 321 -13.64 -3.56 7.24
N LEU A 322 -13.90 -4.87 7.37
CA LEU A 322 -13.18 -5.88 6.60
C LEU A 322 -13.56 -5.81 5.10
N VAL A 323 -14.86 -5.63 4.79
CA VAL A 323 -15.32 -5.46 3.40
C VAL A 323 -14.67 -4.23 2.76
N THR A 324 -14.69 -3.08 3.43
CA THR A 324 -14.04 -1.86 2.91
C THR A 324 -12.52 -1.98 2.83
N ALA A 325 -11.87 -2.70 3.75
CA ALA A 325 -10.45 -3.02 3.63
C ALA A 325 -10.16 -3.85 2.38
N ALA A 326 -10.99 -4.87 2.09
CA ALA A 326 -10.86 -5.70 0.90
C ALA A 326 -11.10 -4.90 -0.39
N VAL A 327 -12.10 -4.01 -0.39
CA VAL A 327 -12.37 -3.09 -1.51
C VAL A 327 -11.21 -2.14 -1.76
N LEU A 328 -10.64 -1.52 -0.72
CA LEU A 328 -9.48 -0.63 -0.85
C LEU A 328 -8.23 -1.39 -1.33
N ALA A 329 -8.04 -2.64 -0.89
CA ALA A 329 -6.97 -3.49 -1.39
C ALA A 329 -7.17 -3.86 -2.87
N PHE A 330 -8.42 -4.08 -3.30
CA PHE A 330 -8.76 -4.31 -4.70
C PHE A 330 -8.54 -3.06 -5.55
N LEU A 331 -8.91 -1.88 -5.07
CA LEU A 331 -8.60 -0.62 -5.76
C LEU A 331 -7.09 -0.37 -5.86
N SER A 332 -6.31 -0.71 -4.82
CA SER A 332 -4.84 -0.67 -4.90
C SER A 332 -4.28 -1.62 -5.96
N LEU A 333 -4.90 -2.78 -6.14
CA LEU A 333 -4.55 -3.74 -7.20
C LEU A 333 -4.94 -3.19 -8.58
N ASP A 334 -6.11 -2.61 -8.69
CA ASP A 334 -6.61 -2.00 -9.91
C ASP A 334 -5.69 -0.87 -10.38
N ASP A 335 -5.38 0.08 -9.52
CA ASP A 335 -4.49 1.22 -9.79
C ASP A 335 -3.11 0.77 -10.30
N GLN A 336 -2.49 -0.24 -9.68
CA GLN A 336 -1.21 -0.75 -10.20
C GLN A 336 -1.36 -1.58 -11.49
N SER A 337 -2.45 -2.33 -11.60
CA SER A 337 -2.62 -3.34 -12.64
C SER A 337 -3.61 -2.96 -13.72
N GLN A 338 -4.05 -1.69 -13.76
CA GLN A 338 -4.94 -1.15 -14.78
C GLN A 338 -6.11 -2.09 -15.11
N LEU A 339 -6.70 -2.71 -14.08
CA LEU A 339 -7.66 -3.79 -14.29
C LEU A 339 -8.92 -3.25 -14.95
N HIS A 340 -9.34 -2.04 -14.56
CA HIS A 340 -10.43 -1.35 -15.19
C HIS A 340 -10.10 -0.99 -16.65
N GLU A 341 -8.94 -0.42 -16.97
CA GLU A 341 -8.58 -0.12 -18.37
C GLU A 341 -8.56 -1.39 -19.24
N ARG A 342 -8.07 -2.51 -18.69
CA ARG A 342 -8.08 -3.82 -19.39
C ARG A 342 -9.46 -4.41 -19.59
N SER A 343 -10.49 -3.85 -18.95
CA SER A 343 -11.88 -4.23 -19.15
C SER A 343 -12.57 -3.48 -20.29
N GLU A 344 -11.84 -2.62 -21.02
CA GLU A 344 -12.30 -1.88 -22.19
C GLU A 344 -13.07 -2.75 -23.21
N GLU A 345 -12.53 -3.92 -23.55
CA GLU A 345 -13.16 -4.85 -24.49
C GLU A 345 -14.53 -5.35 -23.99
N LEU A 346 -14.67 -5.58 -22.68
CA LEU A 346 -15.96 -5.96 -22.08
C LEU A 346 -16.99 -4.84 -22.26
N GLY A 347 -16.57 -3.58 -22.08
CA GLY A 347 -17.43 -2.42 -22.32
C GLY A 347 -17.92 -2.34 -23.77
N ARG A 348 -17.00 -2.51 -24.74
CA ARG A 348 -17.32 -2.48 -26.18
C ARG A 348 -18.31 -3.58 -26.58
N LEU A 349 -18.14 -4.79 -26.03
CA LEU A 349 -19.05 -5.91 -26.27
C LEU A 349 -20.48 -5.63 -25.78
N VAL A 350 -20.65 -4.89 -24.69
CA VAL A 350 -21.97 -4.59 -24.10
C VAL A 350 -22.78 -3.62 -24.95
N VAL A 351 -22.14 -2.59 -25.52
CA VAL A 351 -22.86 -1.54 -26.28
C VAL A 351 -22.93 -1.86 -27.78
N ALA A 352 -22.18 -2.86 -28.26
CA ALA A 352 -22.06 -3.18 -29.69
C ALA A 352 -21.68 -1.96 -30.56
N GLU A 353 -20.94 -1.02 -29.96
CA GLU A 353 -20.52 0.24 -30.57
C GLU A 353 -19.05 0.20 -30.99
N THR A 354 -18.76 0.84 -32.12
CA THR A 354 -17.40 0.98 -32.67
C THR A 354 -16.93 2.43 -32.69
N GLY A 355 -17.54 3.30 -31.88
CA GLY A 355 -17.18 4.71 -31.80
C GLY A 355 -15.78 4.95 -31.22
N ASP A 356 -15.28 6.16 -31.43
CA ASP A 356 -13.92 6.60 -31.05
C ASP A 356 -13.79 6.98 -29.57
N PHE A 357 -14.79 6.70 -28.73
CA PHE A 357 -14.70 6.96 -27.29
C PHE A 357 -13.65 6.02 -26.66
N PRO A 358 -12.68 6.54 -25.87
CA PRO A 358 -11.54 5.75 -25.42
C PRO A 358 -11.76 4.97 -24.12
N PHE A 359 -12.85 5.24 -23.38
CA PHE A 359 -13.05 4.72 -22.01
C PHE A 359 -14.32 3.86 -21.87
N TYR A 360 -14.56 2.91 -22.78
CA TYR A 360 -15.68 1.97 -22.65
C TYR A 360 -15.62 1.10 -21.39
N TRP A 361 -14.44 0.98 -20.77
CA TRP A 361 -14.28 0.37 -19.45
C TRP A 361 -15.20 1.00 -18.39
N LEU A 362 -15.62 2.26 -18.55
CA LEU A 362 -16.55 2.94 -17.64
C LEU A 362 -17.86 2.16 -17.42
N ILE A 363 -18.24 1.27 -18.34
CA ILE A 363 -19.44 0.42 -18.20
C ILE A 363 -19.25 -0.65 -17.10
N PRO A 364 -18.30 -1.61 -17.22
CA PRO A 364 -17.99 -2.50 -16.11
C PRO A 364 -17.49 -1.73 -14.87
N GLY A 365 -16.75 -0.63 -15.07
CA GLY A 365 -16.27 0.27 -14.02
C GLY A 365 -17.39 0.88 -13.17
N THR A 366 -18.49 1.33 -13.79
CA THR A 366 -19.65 1.89 -13.06
C THR A 366 -20.34 0.84 -12.19
N LEU A 367 -20.45 -0.40 -12.68
CA LEU A 367 -21.02 -1.51 -11.90
C LEU A 367 -20.13 -1.85 -10.69
N ALA A 368 -18.81 -1.92 -10.90
CA ALA A 368 -17.84 -2.10 -9.82
C ALA A 368 -17.91 -0.95 -8.82
N GLY A 369 -17.91 0.30 -9.30
CA GLY A 369 -18.01 1.53 -8.52
C GLY A 369 -19.29 1.59 -7.69
N LEU A 370 -20.43 1.11 -8.21
CA LEU A 370 -21.66 0.97 -7.43
C LEU A 370 -21.48 -0.04 -6.28
N GLY A 371 -20.82 -1.17 -6.53
CA GLY A 371 -20.47 -2.14 -5.48
C GLY A 371 -19.60 -1.52 -4.38
N VAL A 372 -18.59 -0.73 -4.76
CA VAL A 372 -17.74 0.05 -3.83
C VAL A 372 -18.58 1.05 -3.05
N ALA A 373 -19.43 1.85 -3.71
CA ALA A 373 -20.31 2.83 -3.09
C ALA A 373 -21.24 2.18 -2.05
N VAL A 374 -21.83 1.04 -2.38
CA VAL A 374 -22.70 0.26 -1.48
C VAL A 374 -21.89 -0.24 -0.29
N ALA A 375 -20.72 -0.84 -0.51
CA ALA A 375 -19.87 -1.36 0.56
C ALA A 375 -19.48 -0.26 1.57
N VAL A 376 -19.05 0.90 1.08
CA VAL A 376 -18.68 2.05 1.93
C VAL A 376 -19.90 2.67 2.61
N THR A 377 -21.03 2.81 1.90
CA THR A 377 -22.27 3.38 2.48
C THR A 377 -22.82 2.49 3.60
N MET A 378 -22.76 1.17 3.43
CA MET A 378 -23.17 0.22 4.46
C MET A 378 -22.33 0.34 5.73
N LEU A 379 -21.04 0.66 5.61
CA LEU A 379 -20.22 1.03 6.76
C LEU A 379 -20.61 2.41 7.32
N ALA A 380 -20.80 3.41 6.45
CA ALA A 380 -21.05 4.80 6.82
C ALA A 380 -22.29 4.98 7.72
N VAL A 381 -23.36 4.22 7.47
CA VAL A 381 -24.58 4.26 8.29
C VAL A 381 -24.42 3.62 9.68
N ARG A 382 -23.30 2.92 9.94
CA ARG A 382 -23.01 2.20 11.20
C ARG A 382 -21.95 2.89 12.07
N VAL A 383 -21.43 4.02 11.62
CA VAL A 383 -20.39 4.80 12.33
C VAL A 383 -20.93 6.16 12.76
N HIS A 384 -20.22 6.84 13.67
CA HIS A 384 -20.62 8.17 14.14
C HIS A 384 -20.47 9.23 13.04
N ALA A 385 -21.13 10.39 13.22
CA ALA A 385 -21.26 11.43 12.19
C ALA A 385 -19.94 11.86 11.52
N ARG A 386 -18.84 12.03 12.29
CA ARG A 386 -17.55 12.42 11.73
C ARG A 386 -16.98 11.39 10.75
N ALA A 387 -16.88 10.12 11.17
CA ALA A 387 -16.41 9.03 10.32
C ALA A 387 -17.33 8.82 9.11
N ARG A 388 -18.65 8.98 9.30
CA ARG A 388 -19.62 8.93 8.21
C ARG A 388 -19.36 9.98 7.14
N ALA A 389 -19.16 11.24 7.55
CA ALA A 389 -18.86 12.33 6.62
C ALA A 389 -17.55 12.08 5.86
N LEU A 390 -16.52 11.55 6.54
CA LEU A 390 -15.25 11.18 5.92
C LEU A 390 -15.40 10.00 4.93
N LEU A 391 -16.19 8.98 5.27
CA LEU A 391 -16.48 7.85 4.37
C LEU A 391 -17.22 8.31 3.12
N ILE A 392 -18.32 9.06 3.29
CA ILE A 392 -19.15 9.54 2.19
C ILE A 392 -18.40 10.55 1.33
N GLY A 393 -17.68 11.49 1.95
CA GLY A 393 -16.86 12.46 1.23
C GLY A 393 -15.71 11.79 0.49
N GLY A 394 -15.04 10.82 1.11
CA GLY A 394 -13.94 10.07 0.51
C GLY A 394 -14.38 9.26 -0.71
N ILE A 395 -15.41 8.42 -0.55
CA ILE A 395 -15.92 7.62 -1.67
C ILE A 395 -16.59 8.47 -2.75
N GLY A 396 -17.30 9.52 -2.34
CA GLY A 396 -17.95 10.44 -3.28
C GLY A 396 -16.94 11.17 -4.15
N LEU A 397 -15.84 11.64 -3.56
CA LEU A 397 -14.77 12.33 -4.30
C LEU A 397 -14.06 11.39 -5.27
N MET A 398 -13.72 10.18 -4.81
CA MET A 398 -13.05 9.17 -5.65
C MET A 398 -13.94 8.74 -6.83
N LEU A 399 -15.21 8.38 -6.60
CA LEU A 399 -16.09 7.98 -7.69
C LEU A 399 -16.47 9.15 -8.61
N ALA A 400 -16.65 10.37 -8.08
CA ALA A 400 -16.93 11.53 -8.93
C ALA A 400 -15.73 11.93 -9.79
N ALA A 401 -14.51 11.70 -9.29
CA ALA A 401 -13.28 11.87 -10.05
C ALA A 401 -13.13 10.75 -11.10
N GLY A 402 -12.83 9.51 -10.72
CA GLY A 402 -12.51 8.44 -11.67
C GLY A 402 -13.64 7.92 -12.54
N LEU A 403 -14.93 8.13 -12.18
CA LEU A 403 -16.03 7.85 -13.13
C LEU A 403 -16.56 9.11 -13.81
N GLY A 404 -16.52 10.25 -13.13
CA GLY A 404 -17.14 11.47 -13.63
C GLY A 404 -16.21 12.29 -14.52
N LEU A 405 -14.98 12.53 -14.09
CA LEU A 405 -13.99 13.31 -14.84
C LEU A 405 -13.44 12.53 -16.02
N GLU A 406 -13.30 11.21 -15.91
CA GLU A 406 -12.96 10.36 -17.06
C GLU A 406 -13.96 10.45 -18.22
N VAL A 407 -15.27 10.54 -17.94
CA VAL A 407 -16.26 10.79 -19.00
C VAL A 407 -15.96 12.10 -19.72
N VAL A 408 -15.65 13.16 -18.97
CA VAL A 408 -15.33 14.49 -19.52
C VAL A 408 -14.04 14.45 -20.33
N GLN A 409 -13.02 13.75 -19.84
CA GLN A 409 -11.75 13.55 -20.54
C GLN A 409 -11.95 12.73 -21.83
N GLY A 410 -12.78 11.69 -21.78
CA GLY A 410 -13.12 10.89 -22.96
C GLY A 410 -13.84 11.71 -24.02
N MET A 411 -14.68 12.66 -23.61
CA MET A 411 -15.30 13.62 -24.53
C MET A 411 -14.27 14.58 -25.15
N PHE A 412 -13.28 15.04 -24.38
CA PHE A 412 -12.17 15.83 -24.92
C PHE A 412 -11.37 15.04 -25.96
N MET A 413 -11.00 13.79 -25.66
CA MET A 413 -10.26 12.92 -26.59
C MET A 413 -11.08 12.61 -27.85
N ALA A 414 -12.36 12.26 -27.72
CA ALA A 414 -13.25 12.01 -28.85
C ALA A 414 -13.44 13.25 -29.74
N ALA A 415 -13.32 14.46 -29.17
CA ALA A 415 -13.36 15.71 -29.92
C ALA A 415 -11.98 16.15 -30.46
N GLY A 416 -10.91 15.38 -30.22
CA GLY A 416 -9.53 15.72 -30.60
C GLY A 416 -8.97 16.94 -29.83
N ASN A 417 -9.45 17.18 -28.61
CA ASN A 417 -9.15 18.37 -27.81
C ASN A 417 -8.38 18.02 -26.52
N GLU A 418 -7.14 17.56 -26.67
CA GLU A 418 -6.22 17.22 -25.57
C GLU A 418 -5.35 18.43 -25.15
N GLY A 419 -5.97 19.62 -25.09
CA GLY A 419 -5.30 20.87 -24.71
C GLY A 419 -5.14 21.04 -23.19
N ILE A 420 -4.90 22.29 -22.76
CA ILE A 420 -4.71 22.63 -21.33
C ILE A 420 -5.88 22.19 -20.43
N GLY A 421 -7.12 22.25 -20.95
CA GLY A 421 -8.31 21.84 -20.19
C GLY A 421 -8.31 20.35 -19.85
N PHE A 422 -7.87 19.52 -20.80
CA PHE A 422 -7.71 18.08 -20.62
C PHE A 422 -6.64 17.77 -19.58
N VAL A 423 -5.47 18.40 -19.69
CA VAL A 423 -4.37 18.25 -18.72
C VAL A 423 -4.82 18.66 -17.31
N MET A 424 -5.48 19.81 -17.17
CA MET A 424 -5.99 20.26 -15.87
C MET A 424 -7.05 19.31 -15.30
N GLY A 425 -7.89 18.73 -16.16
CA GLY A 425 -8.86 17.69 -15.79
C GLY A 425 -8.20 16.50 -15.11
N TYR A 426 -7.21 15.89 -15.77
CA TYR A 426 -6.43 14.76 -15.22
C TYR A 426 -5.78 15.10 -13.87
N HIS A 427 -5.18 16.28 -13.73
CA HIS A 427 -4.54 16.65 -12.47
C HIS A 427 -5.55 16.88 -11.34
N VAL A 428 -6.74 17.41 -11.64
CA VAL A 428 -7.82 17.57 -10.67
C VAL A 428 -8.38 16.22 -10.26
N GLU A 429 -8.55 15.32 -11.21
CA GLU A 429 -9.00 13.95 -10.98
C GLU A 429 -8.09 13.21 -10.02
N GLU A 430 -6.82 13.06 -10.38
CA GLU A 430 -5.78 12.37 -9.60
C GLU A 430 -5.65 12.92 -8.17
N LEU A 431 -5.67 14.26 -8.03
CA LEU A 431 -5.64 14.88 -6.72
C LEU A 431 -6.91 14.59 -5.92
N ALA A 432 -8.08 14.64 -6.56
CA ALA A 432 -9.36 14.37 -5.93
C ALA A 432 -9.45 12.91 -5.45
N GLU A 433 -9.01 11.96 -6.25
CA GLU A 433 -8.94 10.55 -5.86
C GLU A 433 -8.01 10.34 -4.66
N GLY A 434 -6.79 10.88 -4.72
CA GLY A 434 -5.85 10.82 -3.60
C GLY A 434 -6.40 11.45 -2.31
N VAL A 435 -7.05 12.61 -2.42
CA VAL A 435 -7.76 13.24 -1.28
C VAL A 435 -8.88 12.34 -0.77
N GLY A 436 -9.63 11.71 -1.68
CA GLY A 436 -10.69 10.75 -1.35
C GLY A 436 -10.16 9.61 -0.49
N VAL A 437 -9.05 9.00 -0.88
CA VAL A 437 -8.37 7.94 -0.12
C VAL A 437 -7.90 8.43 1.24
N ILE A 438 -7.33 9.65 1.32
CA ILE A 438 -6.92 10.26 2.59
C ILE A 438 -8.11 10.43 3.55
N LEU A 439 -9.29 10.82 3.03
CA LEU A 439 -10.52 10.90 3.83
C LEU A 439 -10.95 9.52 4.34
N LEU A 440 -10.82 8.46 3.54
CA LEU A 440 -11.10 7.09 3.96
C LEU A 440 -10.16 6.63 5.08
N ILE A 441 -8.86 6.90 4.99
CA ILE A 441 -7.90 6.72 6.10
C ILE A 441 -8.38 7.52 7.33
N GLY A 442 -8.84 8.75 7.11
CA GLY A 442 -9.45 9.63 8.11
C GLY A 442 -10.62 9.01 8.84
N ALA A 443 -11.49 8.29 8.13
CA ALA A 443 -12.63 7.61 8.72
C ALA A 443 -12.21 6.47 9.66
N ALA A 444 -11.25 5.64 9.25
CA ALA A 444 -10.68 4.59 10.10
C ALA A 444 -10.01 5.19 11.35
N ALA A 445 -9.23 6.27 11.18
CA ALA A 445 -8.60 6.98 12.28
C ALA A 445 -9.62 7.64 13.24
N ALA A 446 -10.75 8.13 12.72
CA ALA A 446 -11.81 8.70 13.56
C ALA A 446 -12.52 7.64 14.42
N MET A 447 -12.51 6.38 13.98
CA MET A 447 -13.15 5.25 14.65
C MET A 447 -12.20 4.46 15.55
N THR A 448 -10.97 4.95 15.72
CA THR A 448 -9.95 4.34 16.57
C THR A 448 -9.29 5.38 17.47
N ARG A 449 -8.74 4.93 18.61
CA ARG A 449 -7.93 5.76 19.48
C ARG A 449 -6.56 5.13 19.63
N LEU A 450 -5.54 5.89 19.23
CA LEU A 450 -4.14 5.52 19.40
C LEU A 450 -3.60 6.12 20.71
N SER A 451 -2.97 5.31 21.53
CA SER A 451 -2.25 5.75 22.72
C SER A 451 -0.87 5.08 22.81
N ARG A 452 0.03 5.68 23.58
CA ARG A 452 1.33 5.10 23.93
C ARG A 452 1.36 4.70 25.40
N ASP A 453 1.81 3.49 25.68
CA ASP A 453 1.95 2.93 27.04
C ASP A 453 3.03 1.83 27.04
N GLY A 454 4.32 2.20 27.06
CA GLY A 454 5.41 1.24 26.88
C GLY A 454 5.36 0.49 25.53
N GLY A 455 4.69 1.08 24.55
CA GLY A 455 4.35 0.56 23.23
C GLY A 455 3.18 1.35 22.64
N LEU A 456 2.56 0.85 21.58
CA LEU A 456 1.41 1.46 20.92
C LEU A 456 0.14 0.67 21.24
N SER A 457 -0.97 1.34 21.53
CA SER A 457 -2.26 0.72 21.74
C SER A 457 -3.31 1.35 20.84
N LEU A 458 -4.06 0.53 20.12
CA LEU A 458 -5.17 0.92 19.28
C LEU A 458 -6.46 0.36 19.89
N THR A 459 -7.41 1.23 20.20
CA THR A 459 -8.71 0.84 20.74
C THR A 459 -9.82 1.31 19.82
N TYR A 460 -10.94 0.58 19.78
CA TYR A 460 -12.09 1.02 19.00
C TYR A 460 -12.75 2.22 19.71
N ALA A 461 -13.00 3.29 18.98
CA ALA A 461 -13.70 4.44 19.51
C ALA A 461 -15.20 4.10 19.59
N ASP A 462 -15.62 3.63 20.77
CA ASP A 462 -17.01 3.26 21.04
C ASP A 462 -17.98 4.42 20.73
N HIS A 463 -19.21 4.08 20.34
CA HIS A 463 -20.26 5.03 19.99
C HIS A 463 -20.58 6.00 21.16
N PRO A 464 -21.02 7.26 20.92
CA PRO A 464 -21.17 8.26 21.98
C PRO A 464 -22.17 7.92 23.12
N GLU A 465 -23.00 6.88 23.00
CA GLU A 465 -24.12 6.65 23.94
C GLU A 465 -23.72 6.03 25.28
N ARG A 466 -22.49 5.56 25.46
CA ARG A 466 -22.10 4.87 26.72
C ARG A 466 -21.63 5.81 27.83
N SER A 467 -21.41 7.09 27.54
CA SER A 467 -20.95 8.07 28.54
C SER A 467 -22.07 8.66 29.40
N ASP A 468 -23.34 8.56 28.97
CA ASP A 468 -24.48 9.11 29.73
C ASP A 468 -25.12 8.10 30.70
N ARG A 469 -25.11 6.79 30.41
CA ARG A 469 -25.69 5.79 31.34
C ARG A 469 -24.89 5.61 32.63
N ARG A 470 -23.58 5.87 32.61
CA ARG A 470 -22.74 5.78 33.83
C ARG A 470 -22.96 6.97 34.78
N LYS A 471 -23.61 8.04 34.31
CA LYS A 471 -24.04 9.18 35.15
C LYS A 471 -25.49 9.04 35.62
N SER A 472 -26.36 8.33 34.91
CA SER A 472 -27.74 8.10 35.36
C SER A 472 -27.84 7.07 36.49
N ASP A 473 -26.99 6.04 36.50
CA ASP A 473 -27.04 4.98 37.53
C ASP A 473 -26.33 5.37 38.84
N ALA A 474 -25.57 6.47 38.85
CA ALA A 474 -24.91 6.99 40.05
C ALA A 474 -25.79 7.98 40.86
N GLY A 475 -27.04 8.23 40.41
CA GLY A 475 -27.90 9.28 40.94
C GLY A 475 -29.20 8.84 41.61
N VAL A 476 -29.45 7.54 41.80
CA VAL A 476 -30.66 7.06 42.49
C VAL A 476 -30.30 6.62 43.91
N PRO A 477 -30.48 7.47 44.94
CA PRO A 477 -30.46 6.99 46.32
C PRO A 477 -31.61 5.99 46.51
N GLY A 478 -31.28 4.78 46.98
CA GLY A 478 -32.27 3.74 47.30
C GLY A 478 -33.26 4.20 48.38
N PRO A 479 -34.46 3.60 48.44
CA PRO A 479 -35.49 4.01 49.38
C PRO A 479 -35.01 3.79 50.82
N ILE A 480 -35.09 4.85 51.62
CA ILE A 480 -34.81 4.87 53.05
C ILE A 480 -35.79 3.92 53.74
N SER A 481 -35.26 2.94 54.46
CA SER A 481 -36.03 2.08 55.37
C SER A 481 -36.58 2.93 56.52
N ALA A 482 -37.89 3.14 56.54
CA ALA A 482 -38.58 3.69 57.71
C ALA A 482 -38.64 2.60 58.79
N GLY A 483 -37.77 2.72 59.79
CA GLY A 483 -37.97 2.10 61.09
C GLY A 483 -38.89 2.98 61.93
N THR A 484 -40.02 2.44 62.37
CA THR A 484 -40.77 2.95 63.52
C THR A 484 -41.05 1.78 64.43
N GLY A 485 -40.36 1.77 65.57
CA GLY A 485 -40.81 1.04 66.76
C GLY A 485 -42.02 1.77 67.36
N GLY A 486 -42.90 0.97 67.95
CA GLY A 486 -44.16 1.34 68.59
C GLY A 486 -45.01 0.10 68.72
#